data_AF-A0A1S0TLV6-F1
#
_entry.id   AF-A0A1S0TLV6-F1
#
_cell.length_a   1.000
_cell.length_b   1.000
_cell.length_c   1.000
_cell.angle_alpha   90.00
_cell.angle_beta   90.00
_cell.angle_gamma   90.00
#
_symmetry.space_group_name_H-M   'P 1'
#
loop_
_entity.id
_entity.type
_entity.pdbx_description
1 polymer ?
#
loop_
_entity_poly.entity_id
_entity_poly.type
_entity_poly.pdbx_seq_one_letter_code
_entity_poly.pdbx_strand_id
1 'polypeptide(L)'
;MTFVFEKMTIKRRKACRKLITREVSTGRDKVHMCMEQYERMFRSYREPCTPVDVLHYKPITNGKDGINCDEHILVMCNNQTFVVFTRLDGVPLSQAEITKQLEKVIEMSRTDGNKMNDIIIGGGSAGDRDDAARFWSFMKEDKQNQKALNWVQSALFGVCIDIHSEIKWSENYESNLAFRGMHLLHGFGNKAAGLNRWYDLSIQLIVASDGTNGLCIEHSVAEGIVLINLVDYTMQFVKRNIGKQMWDDVKNVVPLQLHWTVSPNAKPILHKQIEVFNDLANDLNLKVLIFDEFGREFIKSCNISPDGFVQLAMQLAYYRLHGHLVSTYESASIRRFRYGRVDNIRAATPEALRWVQVMLMKNKTKDEKQKFFVEAVKKQAEITLENITGHGIDNHLCALKLLADEEVKEGLLPKTPDFFLDPTWTETMRFPLSTSQVTTTASVNDAYLCYGPVVKDGYGCSYNIQQHSIIFAPSSFKSSPATNVEQFKRCLVDSLHDIQALVTQ
;
A
#
# COMPACT_ATOMS: atom_id res chain seq x y z
N MET A 1 -6.30 -3.38 -18.10
CA MET A 1 -6.59 -2.76 -16.79
C MET A 1 -6.90 -1.27 -16.93
N THR A 2 -6.15 -0.50 -17.73
CA THR A 2 -6.37 0.94 -17.96
C THR A 2 -7.82 1.32 -18.35
N PHE A 3 -8.38 0.65 -19.37
CA PHE A 3 -9.78 0.81 -19.80
C PHE A 3 -10.82 0.43 -18.72
N VAL A 4 -10.41 -0.33 -17.71
CA VAL A 4 -11.28 -0.79 -16.62
C VAL A 4 -11.34 0.24 -15.51
N PHE A 5 -10.18 0.75 -15.10
CA PHE A 5 -10.06 1.90 -14.21
C PHE A 5 -10.81 3.11 -14.77
N GLU A 6 -10.72 3.30 -16.07
CA GLU A 6 -11.49 4.30 -16.79
C GLU A 6 -13.00 4.00 -16.79
N LYS A 7 -13.46 2.79 -17.11
CA LYS A 7 -14.89 2.43 -17.00
C LYS A 7 -15.45 2.57 -15.58
N MET A 8 -14.62 2.40 -14.55
CA MET A 8 -14.97 2.70 -13.17
C MET A 8 -15.07 4.21 -12.89
N THR A 9 -14.40 5.05 -13.68
CA THR A 9 -14.49 6.52 -13.65
C THR A 9 -15.68 7.01 -14.46
N ILE A 10 -15.88 6.51 -15.69
CA ILE A 10 -16.98 6.82 -16.62
C ILE A 10 -18.36 6.54 -16.01
N LYS A 11 -18.49 5.47 -15.22
CA LYS A 11 -19.78 5.09 -14.63
C LYS A 11 -20.23 5.99 -13.47
N ARG A 12 -19.48 7.02 -13.06
CA ARG A 12 -19.69 7.79 -11.80
C ARG A 12 -20.70 8.95 -11.85
N ARG A 13 -21.40 9.24 -12.96
CA ARG A 13 -22.38 10.34 -12.99
C ARG A 13 -23.72 9.92 -12.35
N LYS A 14 -24.04 10.52 -11.18
CA LYS A 14 -25.31 10.63 -10.39
C LYS A 14 -26.30 9.45 -10.25
N ALA A 15 -26.36 8.49 -11.16
CA ALA A 15 -27.13 7.26 -11.03
C ALA A 15 -26.38 6.14 -10.27
N CYS A 16 -25.10 6.34 -9.94
CA CYS A 16 -24.18 5.26 -9.57
C CYS A 16 -23.91 5.06 -8.08
N ARG A 17 -24.70 5.67 -7.18
CA ARG A 17 -24.85 5.08 -5.83
C ARG A 17 -25.49 3.68 -5.88
N LYS A 18 -25.98 3.25 -7.05
CA LYS A 18 -26.64 1.96 -7.29
C LYS A 18 -25.75 0.84 -7.89
N LEU A 19 -24.49 1.06 -8.31
CA LEU A 19 -23.68 0.00 -8.98
C LEU A 19 -22.50 -0.56 -8.17
N ILE A 20 -21.90 0.20 -7.24
CA ILE A 20 -20.96 -0.37 -6.26
C ILE A 20 -21.80 -0.73 -5.04
N THR A 21 -22.01 -2.02 -4.82
CA THR A 21 -22.73 -2.50 -3.65
C THR A 21 -22.05 -1.97 -2.39
N ARG A 22 -22.83 -1.33 -1.52
CA ARG A 22 -22.29 -0.83 -0.25
C ARG A 22 -21.71 -1.99 0.54
N GLU A 23 -20.47 -1.81 0.97
CA GLU A 23 -19.78 -2.84 1.72
C GLU A 23 -20.41 -3.09 3.08
N VAL A 24 -20.29 -4.34 3.51
CA VAL A 24 -20.80 -4.82 4.79
C VAL A 24 -19.65 -5.47 5.53
N SER A 25 -19.57 -5.25 6.83
CA SER A 25 -18.53 -5.84 7.69
C SER A 25 -18.46 -7.37 7.58
N THR A 26 -17.24 -7.88 7.74
CA THR A 26 -17.01 -9.28 8.08
C THR A 26 -17.35 -9.48 9.57
N GLY A 27 -17.78 -10.68 9.96
CA GLY A 27 -18.23 -10.98 11.34
C GLY A 27 -19.73 -11.30 11.46
N ARG A 28 -20.16 -11.59 12.70
CA ARG A 28 -21.55 -11.98 13.04
C ARG A 28 -22.52 -10.81 12.84
N ASP A 29 -22.16 -9.64 13.36
CA ASP A 29 -22.97 -8.43 13.21
C ASP A 29 -22.60 -7.70 11.92
N LYS A 30 -23.54 -7.71 10.98
CA LYS A 30 -23.41 -7.09 9.68
C LYS A 30 -23.75 -5.61 9.76
N VAL A 31 -22.74 -4.76 9.61
CA VAL A 31 -22.90 -3.30 9.57
C VAL A 31 -22.42 -2.75 8.24
N HIS A 32 -23.05 -1.67 7.80
CA HIS A 32 -22.65 -1.00 6.57
C HIS A 32 -21.37 -0.19 6.76
N MET A 33 -20.43 -0.37 5.85
CA MET A 33 -19.15 0.33 5.87
C MET A 33 -19.23 1.69 5.15
N CYS A 34 -18.32 2.59 5.51
CA CYS A 34 -18.11 3.89 4.89
C CYS A 34 -17.48 3.69 3.51
N MET A 35 -18.02 4.39 2.50
CA MET A 35 -17.58 4.28 1.10
C MET A 35 -16.73 5.48 0.64
N GLU A 36 -16.39 6.40 1.54
CA GLU A 36 -15.71 7.66 1.21
C GLU A 36 -14.35 7.43 0.51
N GLN A 37 -13.59 6.42 0.98
CA GLN A 37 -12.27 6.09 0.39
C GLN A 37 -12.40 5.77 -1.11
N TYR A 38 -13.48 5.09 -1.54
CA TYR A 38 -13.72 4.78 -2.97
C TYR A 38 -13.92 6.02 -3.84
N GLU A 39 -14.54 7.06 -3.28
CA GLU A 39 -14.82 8.30 -4.00
C GLU A 39 -13.54 9.12 -4.21
N ARG A 40 -12.55 8.97 -3.32
CA ARG A 40 -11.31 9.76 -3.29
C ARG A 40 -10.19 9.17 -4.15
N MET A 41 -10.11 7.85 -4.31
CA MET A 41 -8.98 7.15 -4.97
C MET A 41 -8.52 7.73 -6.33
N PHE A 42 -9.45 8.05 -7.24
CA PHE A 42 -9.11 8.59 -8.59
C PHE A 42 -9.15 10.11 -8.68
N ARG A 43 -9.34 10.79 -7.55
CA ARG A 43 -9.52 12.25 -7.46
C ARG A 43 -8.52 12.90 -6.55
N SER A 44 -7.52 12.16 -6.10
CA SER A 44 -6.57 12.59 -5.10
C SER A 44 -5.15 12.71 -5.63
N TYR A 45 -4.43 13.66 -5.07
CA TYR A 45 -3.01 13.90 -5.30
C TYR A 45 -2.40 14.40 -4.00
N ARG A 46 -1.29 13.81 -3.58
CA ARG A 46 -0.56 14.26 -2.38
C ARG A 46 0.49 15.28 -2.77
N GLU A 47 0.25 16.54 -2.44
CA GLU A 47 1.23 17.59 -2.70
C GLU A 47 2.26 17.67 -1.56
N PRO A 48 3.56 17.61 -1.86
CA PRO A 48 4.59 17.84 -0.86
C PRO A 48 4.58 19.32 -0.42
N CYS A 49 4.46 19.56 0.88
CA CYS A 49 4.36 20.90 1.47
C CYS A 49 5.06 20.94 2.83
N THR A 50 5.63 22.10 3.18
CA THR A 50 6.20 22.37 4.50
C THR A 50 5.25 23.29 5.28
N PRO A 51 4.94 23.03 6.56
CA PRO A 51 5.47 21.95 7.40
C PRO A 51 4.76 20.59 7.25
N VAL A 52 3.65 20.52 6.51
CA VAL A 52 2.85 19.29 6.35
C VAL A 52 2.34 19.19 4.91
N ASP A 53 2.44 18.01 4.31
CA ASP A 53 1.88 17.68 3.00
C ASP A 53 0.36 17.92 2.94
N VAL A 54 -0.15 18.22 1.74
CA VAL A 54 -1.58 18.46 1.52
C VAL A 54 -2.16 17.39 0.59
N LEU A 55 -3.22 16.72 1.05
CA LEU A 55 -3.95 15.78 0.22
C LEU A 55 -5.11 16.51 -0.50
N HIS A 56 -4.97 16.69 -1.80
CA HIS A 56 -5.97 17.36 -2.63
C HIS A 56 -7.08 16.40 -3.04
N TYR A 57 -8.30 16.91 -3.19
CA TYR A 57 -9.43 16.20 -3.78
C TYR A 57 -10.08 17.04 -4.88
N LYS A 58 -10.05 16.56 -6.12
CA LYS A 58 -10.73 17.25 -7.24
C LYS A 58 -12.23 17.31 -7.00
N PRO A 59 -12.94 18.43 -7.21
CA PRO A 59 -14.39 18.52 -7.00
C PRO A 59 -15.18 17.52 -7.84
N ILE A 60 -16.36 17.09 -7.37
CA ILE A 60 -17.32 16.35 -8.20
C ILE A 60 -18.03 17.37 -9.09
N THR A 61 -17.67 17.44 -10.38
CA THR A 61 -18.44 18.18 -11.37
C THR A 61 -19.73 17.41 -11.66
N ASN A 62 -20.76 17.66 -10.84
CA ASN A 62 -22.12 17.26 -11.16
C ASN A 62 -22.50 18.03 -12.41
N GLY A 63 -22.63 17.37 -13.57
CA GLY A 63 -22.86 17.97 -14.90
C GLY A 63 -24.12 18.83 -15.08
N LYS A 64 -24.30 19.85 -14.22
CA LYS A 64 -25.22 20.97 -14.39
C LYS A 64 -24.57 22.09 -15.21
N ASP A 65 -23.23 22.14 -15.27
CA ASP A 65 -22.50 23.21 -15.99
C ASP A 65 -22.00 22.79 -17.38
N GLY A 66 -22.38 21.62 -17.91
CA GLY A 66 -22.10 21.27 -19.31
C GLY A 66 -20.62 21.21 -19.72
N ILE A 67 -19.66 21.27 -18.78
CA ILE A 67 -18.25 21.23 -19.13
C ILE A 67 -17.90 19.83 -19.62
N ASN A 68 -17.72 19.70 -20.93
CA ASN A 68 -16.90 18.68 -21.59
C ASN A 68 -15.51 18.72 -20.95
N CYS A 69 -15.32 17.94 -19.88
CA CYS A 69 -14.00 17.80 -19.28
C CYS A 69 -13.31 16.59 -19.88
N ASP A 70 -12.15 16.82 -20.48
CA ASP A 70 -11.22 15.77 -20.84
C ASP A 70 -10.77 15.05 -19.56
N GLU A 71 -10.65 13.73 -19.65
CA GLU A 71 -10.08 12.91 -18.57
C GLU A 71 -8.83 12.24 -19.13
N HIS A 72 -7.80 12.12 -18.31
CA HIS A 72 -6.54 11.54 -18.71
C HIS A 72 -5.88 10.78 -17.57
N ILE A 73 -4.90 9.97 -17.96
CA ILE A 73 -3.97 9.28 -17.08
C ILE A 73 -2.56 9.82 -17.32
N LEU A 74 -1.71 9.68 -16.31
CA LEU A 74 -0.28 9.90 -16.48
C LEU A 74 0.36 8.57 -16.88
N VAL A 75 1.22 8.56 -17.89
CA VAL A 75 2.00 7.39 -18.29
C VAL A 75 3.48 7.71 -18.17
N MET A 76 4.21 6.91 -17.40
CA MET A 76 5.67 6.95 -17.36
C MET A 76 6.26 5.81 -18.18
N CYS A 77 7.19 6.13 -19.07
CA CYS A 77 7.94 5.17 -19.87
C CYS A 77 9.36 5.68 -20.07
N ASN A 78 10.38 4.87 -19.78
CA ASN A 78 11.80 5.26 -19.82
C ASN A 78 12.10 6.56 -19.05
N ASN A 79 11.51 6.75 -17.87
CA ASN A 79 11.63 7.95 -17.03
C ASN A 79 11.03 9.24 -17.62
N GLN A 80 10.36 9.15 -18.77
CA GLN A 80 9.64 10.26 -19.39
C GLN A 80 8.16 10.21 -19.03
N THR A 81 7.53 11.38 -18.93
CA THR A 81 6.13 11.54 -18.52
C THR A 81 5.24 11.95 -19.67
N PHE A 82 4.13 11.25 -19.88
CA PHE A 82 3.15 11.48 -20.94
C PHE A 82 1.74 11.57 -20.38
N VAL A 83 0.91 12.38 -21.02
CA VAL A 83 -0.54 12.45 -20.81
C VAL A 83 -1.20 11.60 -21.89
N VAL A 84 -1.95 10.60 -21.45
CA VAL A 84 -2.79 9.75 -22.31
C VAL A 84 -4.24 10.06 -21.99
N PHE A 85 -4.99 10.48 -23.00
CA PHE A 85 -6.39 10.81 -22.82
C PHE A 85 -7.21 9.53 -22.71
N THR A 86 -8.15 9.56 -21.78
CA THR A 86 -9.18 8.53 -21.62
C THR A 86 -10.55 9.07 -22.01
N ARG A 87 -10.78 10.37 -21.90
CA ARG A 87 -12.00 11.02 -22.39
C ARG A 87 -11.63 12.29 -23.12
N LEU A 88 -12.24 12.51 -24.27
CA LEU A 88 -12.13 13.76 -25.04
C LEU A 88 -13.53 14.31 -25.32
N ASP A 89 -13.74 15.61 -25.14
CA ASP A 89 -15.01 16.30 -25.40
C ASP A 89 -16.21 15.61 -24.73
N GLY A 90 -16.01 15.12 -23.50
CA GLY A 90 -17.05 14.42 -22.75
C GLY A 90 -17.29 12.96 -23.18
N VAL A 91 -16.64 12.45 -24.23
CA VAL A 91 -16.80 11.09 -24.77
C VAL A 91 -15.64 10.18 -24.35
N PRO A 92 -15.91 9.03 -23.68
CA PRO A 92 -14.87 8.07 -23.36
C PRO A 92 -14.22 7.48 -24.60
N LEU A 93 -12.91 7.31 -24.57
CA LEU A 93 -12.17 6.64 -25.62
C LEU A 93 -12.34 5.13 -25.50
N SER A 94 -12.31 4.47 -26.65
CA SER A 94 -12.32 3.02 -26.75
C SER A 94 -11.01 2.42 -26.26
N GLN A 95 -11.04 1.12 -25.95
CA GLN A 95 -9.83 0.38 -25.61
C GLN A 95 -8.79 0.45 -26.74
N ALA A 96 -9.22 0.41 -27.99
CA ALA A 96 -8.31 0.47 -29.14
C ALA A 96 -7.63 1.85 -29.25
N GLU A 97 -8.36 2.94 -29.02
CA GLU A 97 -7.80 4.31 -29.03
C GLU A 97 -6.75 4.50 -27.93
N ILE A 98 -7.01 3.95 -26.73
CA ILE A 98 -6.05 4.01 -25.62
C ILE A 98 -4.84 3.12 -25.89
N THR A 99 -5.03 1.92 -26.44
CA THR A 99 -3.92 1.04 -26.83
C THR A 99 -3.00 1.72 -27.84
N LYS A 100 -3.55 2.36 -28.90
CA LYS A 100 -2.73 3.09 -29.87
C LYS A 100 -1.97 4.26 -29.24
N GLN A 101 -2.59 5.00 -28.31
CA GLN A 101 -1.89 6.03 -27.55
C GLN A 101 -0.71 5.45 -26.74
N LEU A 102 -0.89 4.30 -26.08
CA LEU A 102 0.17 3.65 -25.30
C LEU A 102 1.30 3.10 -26.21
N GLU A 103 0.96 2.53 -27.36
CA GLU A 103 1.95 2.15 -28.39
C GLU A 103 2.77 3.36 -28.84
N LYS A 104 2.11 4.50 -29.05
CA LYS A 104 2.79 5.75 -29.42
C LYS A 104 3.67 6.29 -28.30
N VAL A 105 3.27 6.17 -27.04
CA VAL A 105 4.13 6.49 -25.89
C VAL A 105 5.41 5.65 -25.92
N ILE A 106 5.30 4.34 -26.15
CA ILE A 106 6.47 3.47 -26.24
C ILE A 106 7.39 3.89 -27.40
N GLU A 107 6.83 4.20 -28.57
CA GLU A 107 7.59 4.70 -29.72
C GLU A 107 8.32 6.01 -29.40
N MET A 108 7.60 7.03 -28.92
CA MET A 108 8.15 8.35 -28.58
C MET A 108 9.25 8.25 -27.52
N SER A 109 9.05 7.41 -26.49
CA SER A 109 10.02 7.20 -25.41
C SER A 109 11.34 6.54 -25.87
N ARG A 110 11.40 6.02 -27.10
CA ARG A 110 12.62 5.44 -27.71
C ARG A 110 13.30 6.42 -28.66
N THR A 111 12.52 7.22 -29.39
CA THR A 111 13.01 8.06 -30.49
C THR A 111 13.64 9.37 -30.00
N ASP A 112 13.18 9.93 -28.87
CA ASP A 112 13.74 11.15 -28.27
C ASP A 112 15.07 10.92 -27.52
N GLY A 113 15.93 10.06 -28.06
CA GLY A 113 17.19 9.59 -27.49
C GLY A 113 18.32 10.63 -27.34
N ASN A 114 18.03 11.84 -26.86
CA ASN A 114 19.05 12.71 -26.26
C ASN A 114 19.36 12.25 -24.83
N LYS A 115 19.87 11.01 -24.71
CA LYS A 115 20.19 10.28 -23.47
C LYS A 115 21.13 11.00 -22.49
N MET A 116 21.69 12.15 -22.86
CA MET A 116 22.68 12.89 -22.08
C MET A 116 22.08 14.04 -21.26
N ASN A 117 20.81 14.40 -21.47
CA ASN A 117 20.13 15.51 -20.78
C ASN A 117 18.73 15.16 -20.23
N ASP A 118 18.33 13.88 -20.21
CA ASP A 118 17.02 13.49 -19.69
C ASP A 118 16.94 13.75 -18.18
N ILE A 119 16.23 14.81 -17.83
CA ILE A 119 15.86 15.14 -16.46
C ILE A 119 14.97 14.01 -15.95
N ILE A 120 15.45 13.28 -14.95
CA ILE A 120 14.69 12.22 -14.30
C ILE A 120 13.73 12.84 -13.28
N ILE A 121 12.65 13.45 -13.77
CA ILE A 121 11.73 14.25 -12.97
C ILE A 121 11.03 13.44 -11.86
N GLY A 122 10.85 12.13 -12.06
CA GLY A 122 10.25 11.23 -11.06
C GLY A 122 10.98 11.26 -9.71
N GLY A 123 12.27 11.58 -9.70
CA GLY A 123 13.06 11.79 -8.48
C GLY A 123 12.52 12.89 -7.58
N GLY A 124 11.80 13.88 -8.12
CA GLY A 124 11.13 14.93 -7.35
C GLY A 124 9.98 14.42 -6.46
N SER A 125 9.59 13.16 -6.58
CA SER A 125 8.55 12.52 -5.75
C SER A 125 9.06 11.37 -4.86
N ALA A 126 10.32 10.94 -5.00
CA ALA A 126 10.79 9.64 -4.51
C ALA A 126 11.56 9.67 -3.18
N GLY A 127 11.89 10.84 -2.63
CA GLY A 127 12.71 10.97 -1.42
C GLY A 127 12.01 11.70 -0.27
N ASP A 128 12.77 12.49 0.47
CA ASP A 128 12.33 13.28 1.61
C ASP A 128 11.24 14.30 1.22
N ARG A 129 10.27 14.52 2.12
CA ARG A 129 9.08 15.34 1.82
C ARG A 129 9.36 16.84 1.87
N ASP A 130 10.23 17.30 2.76
CA ASP A 130 10.62 18.71 2.81
C ASP A 130 11.51 19.08 1.61
N ASP A 131 12.43 18.21 1.23
CA ASP A 131 13.20 18.38 0.00
C ASP A 131 12.30 18.33 -1.24
N ALA A 132 11.26 17.49 -1.26
CA ALA A 132 10.27 17.48 -2.35
C ALA A 132 9.50 18.80 -2.42
N ALA A 133 9.03 19.32 -1.28
CA ALA A 133 8.31 20.58 -1.21
C ALA A 133 9.17 21.74 -1.74
N ARG A 134 10.44 21.80 -1.30
CA ARG A 134 11.41 22.80 -1.75
C ARG A 134 11.80 22.63 -3.22
N PHE A 135 11.93 21.41 -3.71
CA PHE A 135 12.16 21.14 -5.13
C PHE A 135 10.99 21.70 -5.97
N TRP A 136 9.76 21.36 -5.61
CA TRP A 136 8.59 21.79 -6.36
C TRP A 136 8.31 23.28 -6.23
N SER A 137 8.73 23.96 -5.16
CA SER A 137 8.62 25.43 -5.07
C SER A 137 9.44 26.12 -6.15
N PHE A 138 10.67 25.68 -6.40
CA PHE A 138 11.51 26.21 -7.49
C PHE A 138 10.99 25.80 -8.87
N MET A 139 10.53 24.56 -9.03
CA MET A 139 10.02 24.09 -10.32
C MET A 139 8.79 24.88 -10.78
N LYS A 140 7.93 25.32 -9.83
CA LYS A 140 6.71 26.09 -10.10
C LYS A 140 6.95 27.55 -10.54
N GLU A 141 8.17 28.08 -10.42
CA GLU A 141 8.52 29.42 -10.90
C GLU A 141 8.46 29.51 -12.44
N ASP A 142 8.69 28.38 -13.11
CA ASP A 142 8.56 28.24 -14.56
C ASP A 142 7.11 27.91 -14.97
N LYS A 143 6.54 28.70 -15.90
CA LYS A 143 5.15 28.56 -16.35
C LYS A 143 4.88 27.24 -17.09
N GLN A 144 5.86 26.73 -17.83
CA GLN A 144 5.73 25.46 -18.54
C GLN A 144 5.70 24.29 -17.55
N ASN A 145 6.59 24.30 -16.55
CA ASN A 145 6.59 23.31 -15.47
C ASN A 145 5.27 23.34 -14.69
N GLN A 146 4.74 24.53 -14.38
CA GLN A 146 3.47 24.65 -13.68
C GLN A 146 2.32 24.03 -14.50
N LYS A 147 2.29 24.26 -15.82
CA LYS A 147 1.31 23.63 -16.72
C LYS A 147 1.48 22.11 -16.77
N ALA A 148 2.71 21.61 -16.81
CA ALA A 148 2.99 20.16 -16.78
C ALA A 148 2.58 19.52 -15.45
N LEU A 149 2.86 20.18 -14.32
CA LEU A 149 2.45 19.72 -13.00
C LEU A 149 0.93 19.69 -12.85
N ASN A 150 0.21 20.67 -13.41
CA ASN A 150 -1.25 20.66 -13.44
C ASN A 150 -1.79 19.41 -14.16
N TRP A 151 -1.17 18.97 -15.26
CA TRP A 151 -1.53 17.71 -15.91
C TRP A 151 -1.31 16.50 -15.00
N VAL A 152 -0.20 16.45 -14.27
CA VAL A 152 0.09 15.38 -13.31
C VAL A 152 -0.94 15.36 -12.18
N GLN A 153 -1.18 16.49 -11.53
CA GLN A 153 -2.14 16.62 -10.42
C GLN A 153 -3.57 16.30 -10.86
N SER A 154 -3.90 16.61 -12.13
CA SER A 154 -5.22 16.35 -12.72
C SER A 154 -5.40 14.94 -13.31
N ALA A 155 -4.38 14.08 -13.30
CA ALA A 155 -4.51 12.69 -13.77
C ALA A 155 -5.42 11.83 -12.87
N LEU A 156 -6.12 10.86 -13.45
CA LEU A 156 -6.97 9.91 -12.72
C LEU A 156 -6.15 8.90 -11.90
N PHE A 157 -5.08 8.38 -12.50
CA PHE A 157 -4.09 7.46 -11.93
C PHE A 157 -2.86 7.44 -12.85
N GLY A 158 -1.76 6.84 -12.37
CA GLY A 158 -0.53 6.64 -13.15
C GLY A 158 -0.44 5.25 -13.78
N VAL A 159 0.22 5.14 -14.92
CA VAL A 159 0.63 3.86 -15.54
C VAL A 159 2.14 3.91 -15.77
N CYS A 160 2.86 2.92 -15.25
CA CYS A 160 4.30 2.79 -15.43
C CYS A 160 4.56 1.64 -16.40
N ILE A 161 5.09 1.95 -17.58
CA ILE A 161 5.51 0.96 -18.57
C ILE A 161 7.00 0.70 -18.35
N ASP A 162 7.30 -0.47 -17.80
CA ASP A 162 8.62 -0.85 -17.33
C ASP A 162 9.26 -1.81 -18.32
N ILE A 163 10.20 -1.31 -19.12
CA ILE A 163 10.87 -2.10 -20.16
C ILE A 163 12.25 -2.51 -19.63
N HIS A 164 12.42 -3.81 -19.42
CA HIS A 164 13.67 -4.40 -18.90
C HIS A 164 14.28 -5.40 -19.88
N SER A 165 15.57 -5.65 -19.70
CA SER A 165 16.23 -6.83 -20.29
C SER A 165 15.63 -8.13 -19.74
N GLU A 166 15.81 -9.24 -20.44
CA GLU A 166 15.32 -10.55 -20.01
C GLU A 166 15.77 -10.88 -18.57
N ILE A 167 14.82 -11.32 -17.76
CA ILE A 167 15.04 -11.73 -16.38
C ILE A 167 15.10 -13.25 -16.32
N LYS A 168 16.17 -13.78 -15.74
CA LYS A 168 16.27 -15.20 -15.41
C LYS A 168 15.55 -15.45 -14.08
N TRP A 169 14.34 -16.00 -14.16
CA TRP A 169 13.55 -16.36 -12.99
C TRP A 169 14.18 -17.50 -12.19
N SER A 170 14.07 -17.42 -10.88
CA SER A 170 14.51 -18.47 -9.95
C SER A 170 13.53 -19.64 -9.96
N GLU A 171 14.01 -20.85 -9.70
CA GLU A 171 13.14 -22.03 -9.47
C GLU A 171 12.29 -21.87 -8.21
N ASN A 172 12.81 -21.17 -7.19
CA ASN A 172 12.04 -20.79 -6.02
C ASN A 172 11.06 -19.65 -6.37
N TYR A 173 9.77 -19.98 -6.42
CA TYR A 173 8.69 -19.05 -6.74
C TYR A 173 8.52 -17.93 -5.71
N GLU A 174 8.75 -18.18 -4.42
CA GLU A 174 8.68 -17.15 -3.38
C GLU A 174 9.75 -16.07 -3.59
N SER A 175 10.93 -16.46 -4.08
CA SER A 175 11.99 -15.51 -4.44
C SER A 175 11.58 -14.65 -5.64
N ASN A 176 10.86 -15.23 -6.62
CA ASN A 176 10.30 -14.47 -7.73
C ASN A 176 9.21 -13.49 -7.26
N LEU A 177 8.35 -13.90 -6.32
CA LEU A 177 7.36 -13.01 -5.73
C LEU A 177 8.04 -11.87 -4.97
N ALA A 178 9.05 -12.14 -4.14
CA ALA A 178 9.80 -11.11 -3.43
C ALA A 178 10.47 -10.12 -4.41
N PHE A 179 11.07 -10.61 -5.49
CA PHE A 179 11.61 -9.76 -6.56
C PHE A 179 10.52 -8.85 -7.16
N ARG A 180 9.36 -9.42 -7.49
CA ARG A 180 8.20 -8.65 -8.00
C ARG A 180 7.72 -7.61 -6.99
N GLY A 181 7.68 -7.93 -5.71
CA GLY A 181 7.32 -6.99 -4.64
C GLY A 181 8.28 -5.80 -4.57
N MET A 182 9.59 -6.06 -4.58
CA MET A 182 10.62 -5.01 -4.59
C MET A 182 10.55 -4.15 -5.86
N HIS A 183 10.28 -4.78 -7.01
CA HIS A 183 10.05 -4.08 -8.28
C HIS A 183 8.87 -3.10 -8.20
N LEU A 184 7.75 -3.55 -7.62
CA LEU A 184 6.54 -2.75 -7.49
C LEU A 184 6.69 -1.63 -6.43
N LEU A 185 7.40 -1.89 -5.33
CA LEU A 185 7.62 -0.92 -4.26
C LEU A 185 8.54 0.23 -4.71
N HIS A 186 9.70 -0.08 -5.26
CA HIS A 186 10.74 0.92 -5.52
C HIS A 186 11.56 0.66 -6.78
N GLY A 187 11.16 -0.29 -7.63
CA GLY A 187 11.75 -0.50 -8.97
C GLY A 187 13.28 -0.68 -8.98
N PHE A 188 13.86 -1.19 -7.89
CA PHE A 188 15.31 -1.34 -7.69
C PHE A 188 16.15 -0.05 -7.80
N GLY A 189 15.60 1.09 -7.34
CA GLY A 189 16.35 2.33 -7.22
C GLY A 189 16.51 3.09 -8.55
N ASN A 190 17.51 3.97 -8.62
CA ASN A 190 17.61 4.97 -9.69
C ASN A 190 18.17 4.43 -11.03
N LYS A 191 18.93 3.34 -11.00
CA LYS A 191 19.52 2.71 -12.20
C LYS A 191 18.57 1.77 -12.93
N ALA A 192 17.42 1.48 -12.34
CA ALA A 192 16.40 0.57 -12.87
C ALA A 192 15.08 1.32 -13.08
N ALA A 193 13.94 0.75 -12.65
CA ALA A 193 12.61 1.33 -12.86
C ALA A 193 12.15 2.30 -11.75
N GLY A 194 12.92 2.46 -10.67
CA GLY A 194 12.46 3.19 -9.48
C GLY A 194 12.11 4.66 -9.73
N LEU A 195 12.69 5.28 -10.77
CA LEU A 195 12.38 6.65 -11.15
C LEU A 195 11.42 6.77 -12.36
N ASN A 196 10.96 5.64 -12.90
CA ASN A 196 9.87 5.57 -13.87
C ASN A 196 8.51 5.60 -13.14
N ARG A 197 8.38 6.51 -12.17
CA ARG A 197 7.33 6.58 -11.14
C ARG A 197 6.98 8.03 -10.83
N TRP A 198 5.80 8.22 -10.25
CA TRP A 198 5.38 9.45 -9.59
C TRP A 198 4.69 9.12 -8.28
N TYR A 199 5.44 9.09 -7.18
CA TYR A 199 4.99 8.53 -5.90
C TYR A 199 3.88 9.34 -5.19
N ASP A 200 3.68 10.60 -5.59
CA ASP A 200 2.58 11.45 -5.09
C ASP A 200 1.21 11.10 -5.70
N LEU A 201 1.18 10.26 -6.75
CA LEU A 201 -0.07 9.74 -7.31
C LEU A 201 -0.65 8.65 -6.42
N SER A 202 -1.93 8.81 -6.10
CA SER A 202 -2.70 7.89 -5.25
C SER A 202 -2.63 6.43 -5.70
N ILE A 203 -2.68 6.19 -7.01
CA ILE A 203 -2.60 4.86 -7.61
C ILE A 203 -1.70 4.92 -8.84
N GLN A 204 -0.74 4.01 -8.91
CA GLN A 204 0.10 3.76 -10.06
C GLN A 204 0.00 2.29 -10.45
N LEU A 205 -0.48 2.00 -11.66
CA LEU A 205 -0.44 0.66 -12.25
C LEU A 205 0.92 0.44 -12.90
N ILE A 206 1.67 -0.55 -12.45
CA ILE A 206 2.96 -0.92 -13.02
C ILE A 206 2.76 -2.13 -13.92
N VAL A 207 3.28 -2.05 -15.14
CA VAL A 207 3.28 -3.14 -16.13
C VAL A 207 4.67 -3.25 -16.72
N ALA A 208 5.35 -4.35 -16.40
CA ALA A 208 6.70 -4.61 -16.86
C ALA A 208 6.73 -5.68 -17.98
N SER A 209 7.74 -5.58 -18.85
CA SER A 209 7.93 -6.47 -20.01
C SER A 209 8.18 -7.94 -19.66
N ASP A 210 8.59 -8.22 -18.41
CA ASP A 210 8.81 -9.55 -17.84
C ASP A 210 7.52 -10.19 -17.27
N GLY A 211 6.38 -9.51 -17.41
CA GLY A 211 5.09 -9.91 -16.86
C GLY A 211 4.87 -9.51 -15.40
N THR A 212 5.78 -8.76 -14.77
CA THR A 212 5.55 -8.17 -13.45
C THR A 212 4.49 -7.09 -13.55
N ASN A 213 3.39 -7.25 -12.82
CA ASN A 213 2.29 -6.30 -12.82
C ASN A 213 1.72 -6.14 -11.40
N GLY A 214 1.29 -4.93 -11.08
CA GLY A 214 0.77 -4.62 -9.75
C GLY A 214 0.51 -3.14 -9.55
N LEU A 215 0.21 -2.76 -8.31
CA LEU A 215 -0.09 -1.37 -7.95
C LEU A 215 0.96 -0.84 -6.96
N CYS A 216 1.41 0.39 -7.17
CA CYS A 216 2.08 1.21 -6.17
C CYS A 216 1.12 2.32 -5.73
N ILE A 217 0.99 2.55 -4.43
CA ILE A 217 -0.17 3.24 -3.86
C ILE A 217 0.30 4.24 -2.80
N GLU A 218 -0.14 5.48 -2.93
CA GLU A 218 0.03 6.49 -1.88
C GLU A 218 -1.04 6.28 -0.79
N HIS A 219 -0.59 6.02 0.43
CA HIS A 219 -1.41 5.40 1.47
C HIS A 219 -2.37 6.40 2.19
N SER A 220 -2.17 7.70 2.03
CA SER A 220 -3.00 8.71 2.72
C SER A 220 -4.49 8.65 2.31
N VAL A 221 -4.78 8.13 1.11
CA VAL A 221 -6.12 8.12 0.51
C VAL A 221 -7.00 6.97 0.99
N ALA A 222 -6.47 5.74 1.00
CA ALA A 222 -7.27 4.53 1.20
C ALA A 222 -6.49 3.40 1.87
N GLU A 223 -7.22 2.47 2.48
CA GLU A 223 -6.71 1.20 3.03
C GLU A 223 -6.57 0.10 1.96
N GLY A 224 -5.73 -0.90 2.26
CA GLY A 224 -5.51 -2.09 1.42
C GLY A 224 -6.80 -2.78 0.97
N ILE A 225 -7.81 -2.91 1.84
CA ILE A 225 -9.07 -3.58 1.49
C ILE A 225 -9.84 -2.87 0.37
N VAL A 226 -9.80 -1.53 0.36
CA VAL A 226 -10.48 -0.72 -0.66
C VAL A 226 -9.83 -0.95 -2.04
N LEU A 227 -8.51 -1.08 -2.03
CA LEU A 227 -7.67 -1.27 -3.20
C LEU A 227 -7.80 -2.70 -3.74
N ILE A 228 -7.86 -3.71 -2.88
CA ILE A 228 -8.11 -5.10 -3.28
C ILE A 228 -9.48 -5.25 -3.95
N ASN A 229 -10.53 -4.61 -3.42
CA ASN A 229 -11.86 -4.70 -4.03
C ASN A 229 -11.89 -4.01 -5.40
N LEU A 230 -11.10 -2.96 -5.57
CA LEU A 230 -10.86 -2.33 -6.88
C LEU A 230 -10.13 -3.27 -7.85
N VAL A 231 -9.08 -3.95 -7.41
CA VAL A 231 -8.33 -4.93 -8.20
C VAL A 231 -9.22 -6.11 -8.58
N ASP A 232 -9.98 -6.67 -7.64
CA ASP A 232 -10.90 -7.79 -7.88
C ASP A 232 -11.96 -7.43 -8.93
N TYR A 233 -12.62 -6.27 -8.79
CA TYR A 233 -13.55 -5.78 -9.79
C TYR A 233 -12.87 -5.65 -11.17
N THR A 234 -11.66 -5.11 -11.18
CA THR A 234 -10.90 -4.90 -12.40
C THR A 234 -10.56 -6.22 -13.09
N MET A 235 -10.10 -7.21 -12.33
CA MET A 235 -9.79 -8.54 -12.83
C MET A 235 -11.02 -9.28 -13.34
N GLN A 236 -12.15 -9.20 -12.63
CA GLN A 236 -13.41 -9.77 -13.10
C GLN A 236 -13.88 -9.10 -14.41
N PHE A 237 -13.74 -7.79 -14.51
CA PHE A 237 -14.07 -7.08 -15.75
C PHE A 237 -13.17 -7.53 -16.90
N VAL A 238 -11.86 -7.65 -16.69
CA VAL A 238 -10.93 -8.16 -17.72
C VAL A 238 -11.38 -9.56 -18.16
N LYS A 239 -11.59 -10.50 -17.23
CA LYS A 239 -12.04 -11.86 -17.52
C LYS A 239 -13.33 -11.90 -18.35
N ARG A 240 -14.32 -11.05 -18.04
CA ARG A 240 -15.60 -10.94 -18.78
C ARG A 240 -15.47 -10.35 -20.19
N ASN A 241 -14.35 -9.72 -20.52
CA ASN A 241 -14.15 -9.03 -21.79
C ASN A 241 -12.94 -9.57 -22.59
N ILE A 242 -12.30 -10.64 -22.14
CA ILE A 242 -11.31 -11.38 -22.94
C ILE A 242 -11.95 -11.80 -24.28
N GLY A 243 -11.21 -11.65 -25.37
CA GLY A 243 -11.62 -12.12 -26.70
C GLY A 243 -12.67 -11.27 -27.42
N LYS A 244 -13.20 -10.21 -26.79
CA LYS A 244 -14.05 -9.24 -27.50
C LYS A 244 -13.17 -8.35 -28.37
N GLN A 245 -13.20 -8.56 -29.68
CA GLN A 245 -12.66 -7.58 -30.62
C GLN A 245 -13.46 -6.28 -30.51
N MET A 246 -12.79 -5.21 -30.13
CA MET A 246 -13.34 -3.85 -30.09
C MET A 246 -12.58 -2.94 -31.07
N TRP A 247 -12.37 -3.42 -32.29
CA TRP A 247 -11.65 -2.70 -33.34
C TRP A 247 -12.70 -2.02 -34.24
N ASP A 248 -13.16 -0.85 -33.79
CA ASP A 248 -13.92 0.08 -34.65
C ASP A 248 -12.95 1.05 -35.34
N ASP A 249 -13.46 2.00 -36.14
CA ASP A 249 -12.70 3.13 -36.69
C ASP A 249 -12.03 3.94 -35.55
N VAL A 250 -10.77 3.60 -35.26
CA VAL A 250 -10.00 4.16 -34.15
C VAL A 250 -9.49 5.55 -34.51
N LYS A 251 -9.92 6.59 -33.78
CA LYS A 251 -9.33 7.93 -33.93
C LYS A 251 -7.84 7.89 -33.56
N ASN A 252 -7.02 8.57 -34.34
CA ASN A 252 -5.60 8.72 -34.02
C ASN A 252 -5.42 9.86 -33.01
N VAL A 253 -5.51 9.54 -31.72
CA VAL A 253 -5.21 10.47 -30.63
C VAL A 253 -3.72 10.36 -30.30
N VAL A 254 -3.02 11.50 -30.29
CA VAL A 254 -1.58 11.55 -29.99
C VAL A 254 -1.39 11.86 -28.50
N PRO A 255 -0.62 11.07 -27.74
CA PRO A 255 -0.31 11.39 -26.34
C PRO A 255 0.55 12.65 -26.25
N LEU A 256 0.37 13.42 -25.17
CA LEU A 256 1.15 14.64 -24.92
C LEU A 256 2.35 14.32 -24.03
N GLN A 257 3.57 14.50 -24.53
CA GLN A 257 4.78 14.41 -23.72
C GLN A 257 4.94 15.68 -22.87
N LEU A 258 5.26 15.51 -21.59
CA LEU A 258 5.53 16.61 -20.68
C LEU A 258 7.04 16.85 -20.62
N HIS A 259 7.44 18.10 -20.89
CA HIS A 259 8.83 18.55 -20.81
C HIS A 259 9.04 19.43 -19.60
N TRP A 260 10.20 19.29 -18.97
CA TRP A 260 10.55 19.93 -17.71
C TRP A 260 11.83 20.75 -17.86
N THR A 261 11.84 21.94 -17.26
CA THR A 261 13.03 22.79 -17.15
C THR A 261 13.46 22.82 -15.68
N VAL A 262 14.59 22.20 -15.34
CA VAL A 262 15.09 22.21 -13.96
C VAL A 262 16.01 23.40 -13.75
N SER A 263 15.65 24.27 -12.82
CA SER A 263 16.47 25.43 -12.47
C SER A 263 17.78 25.01 -11.78
N PRO A 264 18.83 25.85 -11.81
CA PRO A 264 20.08 25.59 -11.07
C PRO A 264 19.88 25.36 -9.57
N ASN A 265 18.84 25.97 -8.98
CA ASN A 265 18.49 25.78 -7.56
C ASN A 265 17.79 24.45 -7.29
N ALA A 266 16.97 23.98 -8.22
CA ALA A 266 16.23 22.72 -8.10
C ALA A 266 17.12 21.49 -8.36
N LYS A 267 18.13 21.61 -9.22
CA LYS A 267 18.97 20.48 -9.66
C LYS A 267 19.72 19.76 -8.50
N PRO A 268 20.40 20.45 -7.56
CA PRO A 268 21.05 19.78 -6.43
C PRO A 268 20.07 19.02 -5.54
N ILE A 269 18.85 19.57 -5.35
CA ILE A 269 17.81 18.95 -4.54
C ILE A 269 17.32 17.67 -5.22
N LEU A 270 17.09 17.71 -6.53
CA LEU A 270 16.70 16.52 -7.29
C LEU A 270 17.75 15.41 -7.20
N HIS A 271 19.05 15.74 -7.31
CA HIS A 271 20.13 14.76 -7.16
C HIS A 271 20.12 14.15 -5.75
N LYS A 272 20.02 14.98 -4.71
CA LYS A 272 19.92 14.51 -3.32
C LYS A 272 18.73 13.57 -3.11
N GLN A 273 17.56 13.91 -3.64
CA GLN A 273 16.36 13.07 -3.56
C GLN A 273 16.59 11.70 -4.20
N ILE A 274 17.22 11.67 -5.38
CA ILE A 274 17.54 10.45 -6.11
C ILE A 274 18.54 9.57 -5.34
N GLU A 275 19.55 10.17 -4.71
CA GLU A 275 20.54 9.47 -3.88
C GLU A 275 19.87 8.84 -2.65
N VAL A 276 19.11 9.63 -1.89
CA VAL A 276 18.37 9.15 -0.70
C VAL A 276 17.42 8.02 -1.07
N PHE A 277 16.65 8.16 -2.15
CA PHE A 277 15.75 7.11 -2.64
C PHE A 277 16.51 5.83 -2.99
N ASN A 278 17.65 5.96 -3.67
CA ASN A 278 18.47 4.81 -4.05
C ASN A 278 19.01 4.07 -2.80
N ASP A 279 19.44 4.79 -1.77
CA ASP A 279 19.91 4.19 -0.53
C ASP A 279 18.78 3.43 0.19
N LEU A 280 17.57 4.02 0.27
CA LEU A 280 16.39 3.37 0.84
C LEU A 280 16.00 2.10 0.07
N ALA A 281 15.99 2.17 -1.26
CA ALA A 281 15.68 1.01 -2.12
C ALA A 281 16.71 -0.12 -1.95
N ASN A 282 17.99 0.23 -1.77
CA ASN A 282 19.05 -0.75 -1.56
C ASN A 282 19.03 -1.35 -0.15
N ASP A 283 18.57 -0.60 0.85
CA ASP A 283 18.51 -1.05 2.24
C ASP A 283 17.31 -1.94 2.54
N LEU A 284 16.21 -1.82 1.80
CA LEU A 284 15.04 -2.68 2.00
C LEU A 284 15.34 -4.14 1.66
N ASN A 285 14.91 -5.04 2.54
CA ASN A 285 14.89 -6.48 2.34
C ASN A 285 13.44 -6.98 2.42
N LEU A 286 12.99 -7.73 1.42
CA LEU A 286 11.66 -8.33 1.38
C LEU A 286 11.79 -9.83 1.15
N LYS A 287 11.02 -10.59 1.90
CA LYS A 287 10.80 -12.01 1.67
C LYS A 287 9.32 -12.26 1.48
N VAL A 288 9.02 -13.37 0.81
CA VAL A 288 7.66 -13.90 0.70
C VAL A 288 7.69 -15.33 1.22
N LEU A 289 6.63 -15.71 1.94
CA LEU A 289 6.37 -17.07 2.39
C LEU A 289 5.01 -17.48 1.87
N ILE A 290 4.95 -18.54 1.07
CA ILE A 290 3.69 -19.22 0.73
C ILE A 290 3.62 -20.44 1.64
N PHE A 291 2.82 -20.36 2.69
CA PHE A 291 2.53 -21.49 3.55
C PHE A 291 1.29 -22.21 3.01
N ASP A 292 1.46 -23.35 2.36
CA ASP A 292 0.42 -24.07 1.60
C ASP A 292 -0.09 -25.36 2.26
N GLU A 293 0.27 -25.58 3.53
CA GLU A 293 -0.13 -26.78 4.27
C GLU A 293 -1.53 -26.66 4.90
N PHE A 294 -1.93 -25.44 5.27
CA PHE A 294 -3.29 -25.14 5.68
C PHE A 294 -3.61 -23.64 5.50
N GLY A 295 -4.89 -23.30 5.60
CA GLY A 295 -5.35 -21.93 5.55
C GLY A 295 -6.60 -21.70 6.40
N ARG A 296 -7.43 -20.77 5.94
CA ARG A 296 -8.65 -20.32 6.63
C ARG A 296 -9.57 -21.46 7.08
N GLU A 297 -9.72 -22.52 6.29
CA GLU A 297 -10.68 -23.59 6.60
C GLU A 297 -10.27 -24.41 7.81
N PHE A 298 -9.01 -24.83 7.84
CA PHE A 298 -8.44 -25.53 8.99
C PHE A 298 -8.59 -24.69 10.25
N ILE A 299 -8.14 -23.42 10.22
CA ILE A 299 -8.17 -22.56 11.41
C ILE A 299 -9.60 -22.38 11.93
N LYS A 300 -10.58 -22.23 11.02
CA LYS A 300 -12.00 -22.16 11.39
C LYS A 300 -12.54 -23.46 11.98
N SER A 301 -12.09 -24.64 11.50
CA SER A 301 -12.49 -25.92 12.09
C SER A 301 -12.03 -26.09 13.54
N CYS A 302 -10.96 -25.40 13.93
CA CYS A 302 -10.49 -25.31 15.32
C CYS A 302 -11.27 -24.28 16.17
N ASN A 303 -12.30 -23.62 15.63
CA ASN A 303 -13.07 -22.53 16.26
C ASN A 303 -12.22 -21.29 16.62
N ILE A 304 -11.17 -21.01 15.84
CA ILE A 304 -10.29 -19.86 16.04
C ILE A 304 -10.50 -18.86 14.90
N SER A 305 -10.40 -17.55 15.21
CA SER A 305 -10.37 -16.52 14.16
C SER A 305 -9.10 -16.71 13.31
N PRO A 306 -9.20 -16.83 11.97
CA PRO A 306 -8.03 -16.97 11.10
C PRO A 306 -6.99 -15.86 11.29
N ASP A 307 -7.48 -14.64 11.46
CA ASP A 307 -6.65 -13.46 11.69
C ASP A 307 -5.93 -13.52 13.05
N GLY A 308 -6.69 -13.78 14.12
CA GLY A 308 -6.12 -13.92 15.46
C GLY A 308 -5.12 -15.09 15.59
N PHE A 309 -5.33 -16.18 14.86
CA PHE A 309 -4.37 -17.28 14.76
C PHE A 309 -3.04 -16.82 14.15
N VAL A 310 -3.12 -16.10 13.02
CA VAL A 310 -1.93 -15.60 12.31
C VAL A 310 -1.18 -14.57 13.14
N GLN A 311 -1.88 -13.67 13.83
CA GLN A 311 -1.28 -12.72 14.76
C GLN A 311 -0.51 -13.41 15.89
N LEU A 312 -1.12 -14.40 16.54
CA LEU A 312 -0.46 -15.18 17.58
C LEU A 312 0.73 -15.99 17.03
N ALA A 313 0.64 -16.52 15.81
CA ALA A 313 1.78 -17.16 15.15
C ALA A 313 2.95 -16.18 14.93
N MET A 314 2.68 -14.93 14.56
CA MET A 314 3.71 -13.89 14.46
C MET A 314 4.30 -13.51 15.82
N GLN A 315 3.50 -13.45 16.89
CA GLN A 315 4.03 -13.23 18.25
C GLN A 315 4.95 -14.37 18.69
N LEU A 316 4.58 -15.62 18.43
CA LEU A 316 5.41 -16.79 18.73
C LEU A 316 6.70 -16.78 17.91
N ALA A 317 6.62 -16.46 16.62
CA ALA A 317 7.79 -16.38 15.74
C ALA A 317 8.76 -15.27 16.18
N TYR A 318 8.24 -14.11 16.56
CA TYR A 318 9.05 -13.01 17.06
C TYR A 318 9.72 -13.38 18.38
N TYR A 319 8.98 -13.96 19.33
CA TYR A 319 9.54 -14.40 20.62
C TYR A 319 10.59 -15.50 20.45
N ARG A 320 10.41 -16.45 19.52
CA ARG A 320 11.43 -17.47 19.21
C ARG A 320 12.75 -16.86 18.76
N LEU A 321 12.67 -15.81 17.93
CA LEU A 321 13.85 -15.18 17.36
C LEU A 321 14.55 -14.24 18.35
N HIS A 322 13.78 -13.47 19.12
CA HIS A 322 14.30 -12.35 19.91
C HIS A 322 14.23 -12.55 21.42
N GLY A 323 13.48 -13.55 21.91
CA GLY A 323 13.35 -13.85 23.33
C GLY A 323 12.42 -12.92 24.12
N HIS A 324 11.77 -11.97 23.46
CA HIS A 324 10.81 -11.04 24.04
C HIS A 324 9.72 -10.65 23.02
N LEU A 325 8.61 -10.08 23.49
CA LEU A 325 7.63 -9.41 22.62
C LEU A 325 7.93 -7.91 22.53
N VAL A 326 7.38 -7.28 21.51
CA VAL A 326 7.51 -5.85 21.23
C VAL A 326 6.14 -5.24 20.96
N SER A 327 6.03 -3.92 21.12
CA SER A 327 4.84 -3.19 20.70
C SER A 327 4.52 -3.52 19.24
N THR A 328 3.38 -4.15 19.03
CA THR A 328 2.94 -4.69 17.74
C THR A 328 1.77 -3.86 17.24
N TYR A 329 1.85 -3.45 15.97
CA TYR A 329 0.75 -2.81 15.27
C TYR A 329 0.03 -3.81 14.36
N GLU A 330 -1.30 -3.83 14.44
CA GLU A 330 -2.17 -4.48 13.48
C GLU A 330 -3.30 -3.52 13.08
N SER A 331 -3.47 -3.30 11.77
CA SER A 331 -4.51 -2.39 11.28
C SER A 331 -5.93 -2.95 11.50
N ALA A 332 -6.76 -2.27 12.31
CA ALA A 332 -8.18 -2.55 12.45
C ALA A 332 -9.04 -1.56 11.68
N SER A 333 -9.77 -2.00 10.66
CA SER A 333 -10.67 -1.08 9.94
C SER A 333 -11.85 -0.65 10.81
N ILE A 334 -11.97 0.67 11.04
CA ILE A 334 -13.07 1.32 11.75
C ILE A 334 -14.05 1.98 10.77
N ARG A 335 -14.04 1.56 9.50
CA ARG A 335 -14.97 2.02 8.44
C ARG A 335 -16.45 1.81 8.76
N ARG A 336 -16.82 1.15 9.86
CA ARG A 336 -18.20 1.15 10.37
C ARG A 336 -18.67 2.56 10.77
N PHE A 337 -17.74 3.45 11.12
CA PHE A 337 -18.01 4.85 11.42
C PHE A 337 -17.87 5.72 10.18
N ARG A 338 -18.54 6.88 10.20
CA ARG A 338 -18.42 7.88 9.13
C ARG A 338 -16.97 8.36 9.05
N TYR A 339 -16.40 8.32 7.85
CA TYR A 339 -14.99 8.64 7.59
C TYR A 339 -13.97 7.75 8.32
N GLY A 340 -14.41 6.62 8.89
CA GLY A 340 -13.53 5.70 9.58
C GLY A 340 -12.39 5.21 8.68
N ARG A 341 -11.18 5.22 9.24
CA ARG A 341 -9.97 4.64 8.65
C ARG A 341 -9.60 3.37 9.41
N VAL A 342 -8.51 3.44 10.18
CA VAL A 342 -7.98 2.35 10.99
C VAL A 342 -7.78 2.77 12.43
N ASP A 343 -7.88 1.81 13.35
CA ASP A 343 -7.31 1.84 14.69
C ASP A 343 -6.24 0.73 14.81
N ASN A 344 -5.64 0.56 15.98
CA ASN A 344 -4.53 -0.38 16.19
C ASN A 344 -4.88 -1.53 17.14
N ILE A 345 -4.90 -2.76 16.62
CA ILE A 345 -4.95 -3.97 17.44
C ILE A 345 -3.54 -4.30 17.95
N ARG A 346 -3.37 -4.26 19.27
CA ARG A 346 -2.09 -4.59 19.92
C ARG A 346 -2.01 -6.07 20.24
N ALA A 347 -1.47 -6.86 19.33
CA ALA A 347 -1.37 -8.33 19.46
C ALA A 347 -0.41 -8.80 20.58
N ALA A 348 0.54 -7.96 20.99
CA ALA A 348 1.50 -8.25 22.07
C ALA A 348 0.86 -8.08 23.46
N THR A 349 -0.07 -8.96 23.79
CA THR A 349 -0.81 -8.94 25.07
C THR A 349 -0.07 -9.70 26.18
N PRO A 350 -0.40 -9.46 27.47
CA PRO A 350 0.09 -10.29 28.56
C PRO A 350 -0.26 -11.78 28.39
N GLU A 351 -1.42 -12.10 27.84
CA GLU A 351 -1.86 -13.46 27.52
C GLU A 351 -0.98 -14.08 26.44
N ALA A 352 -0.71 -13.33 25.36
CA ALA A 352 0.19 -13.77 24.30
C ALA A 352 1.60 -14.01 24.85
N LEU A 353 2.14 -13.10 25.68
CA LEU A 353 3.45 -13.26 26.32
C LEU A 353 3.52 -14.53 27.17
N ARG A 354 2.55 -14.74 28.05
CA ARG A 354 2.47 -15.94 28.90
C ARG A 354 2.42 -17.21 28.06
N TRP A 355 1.62 -17.21 27.00
CA TRP A 355 1.52 -18.36 26.12
C TRP A 355 2.82 -18.64 25.35
N VAL A 356 3.43 -17.66 24.68
CA VAL A 356 4.65 -17.89 23.89
C VAL A 356 5.81 -18.38 24.76
N GLN A 357 5.89 -17.88 26.00
CA GLN A 357 6.86 -18.37 27.00
C GLN A 357 6.64 -19.86 27.30
N VAL A 358 5.42 -20.25 27.63
CA VAL A 358 5.08 -21.65 27.96
C VAL A 358 5.21 -22.57 26.74
N MET A 359 4.87 -22.08 25.55
CA MET A 359 4.94 -22.84 24.30
C MET A 359 6.36 -23.35 24.02
N LEU A 360 7.39 -22.53 24.32
CA LEU A 360 8.79 -22.86 24.10
C LEU A 360 9.46 -23.63 25.26
N MET A 361 8.78 -23.79 26.40
CA MET A 361 9.29 -24.59 27.50
C MET A 361 9.21 -26.10 27.21
N LYS A 362 10.31 -26.81 27.43
CA LYS A 362 10.40 -28.28 27.23
C LYS A 362 9.71 -29.08 28.32
N ASN A 363 9.63 -28.55 29.54
CA ASN A 363 9.08 -29.21 30.71
C ASN A 363 7.56 -28.98 30.90
N LYS A 364 6.90 -28.39 29.91
CA LYS A 364 5.46 -28.08 29.96
C LYS A 364 4.66 -29.05 29.11
N THR A 365 3.55 -29.53 29.66
CA THR A 365 2.67 -30.48 28.98
C THR A 365 1.93 -29.81 27.83
N LYS A 366 1.38 -30.62 26.91
CA LYS A 366 0.51 -30.11 25.83
C LYS A 366 -0.69 -29.37 26.40
N ASP A 367 -1.34 -29.92 27.42
CA ASP A 367 -2.52 -29.32 28.05
C ASP A 367 -2.22 -27.95 28.67
N GLU A 368 -1.06 -27.81 29.33
CA GLU A 368 -0.62 -26.51 29.86
C GLU A 368 -0.42 -25.49 28.72
N LYS A 369 0.24 -25.89 27.62
CA LYS A 369 0.45 -25.03 26.44
C LYS A 369 -0.88 -24.63 25.80
N GLN A 370 -1.79 -25.58 25.66
CA GLN A 370 -3.10 -25.37 25.04
C GLN A 370 -3.99 -24.45 25.88
N LYS A 371 -3.97 -24.61 27.21
CA LYS A 371 -4.68 -23.72 28.13
C LYS A 371 -4.30 -22.26 27.90
N PHE A 372 -3.00 -21.94 27.93
CA PHE A 372 -2.54 -20.56 27.72
C PHE A 372 -2.79 -20.08 26.29
N PHE A 373 -2.73 -20.96 25.29
CA PHE A 373 -3.08 -20.61 23.92
C PHE A 373 -4.53 -20.17 23.80
N VAL A 374 -5.47 -20.90 24.42
CA VAL A 374 -6.90 -20.54 24.43
C VAL A 374 -7.13 -19.19 25.11
N GLU A 375 -6.43 -18.89 26.21
CA GLU A 375 -6.46 -17.58 26.86
C GLU A 375 -6.00 -16.47 25.89
N ALA A 376 -4.89 -16.67 25.19
CA ALA A 376 -4.35 -15.72 24.21
C ALA A 376 -5.30 -15.51 23.01
N VAL A 377 -5.88 -16.59 22.47
CA VAL A 377 -6.88 -16.52 21.39
C VAL A 377 -8.10 -15.71 21.82
N LYS A 378 -8.60 -15.95 23.04
CA LYS A 378 -9.75 -15.22 23.56
C LYS A 378 -9.45 -13.73 23.69
N LYS A 379 -8.27 -13.38 24.24
CA LYS A 379 -7.90 -11.96 24.41
C LYS A 379 -7.67 -11.27 23.08
N GLN A 380 -7.05 -11.94 22.10
CA GLN A 380 -6.91 -11.39 20.75
C GLN A 380 -8.29 -11.07 20.14
N ALA A 381 -9.25 -11.98 20.24
CA ALA A 381 -10.60 -11.76 19.73
C ALA A 381 -11.33 -10.59 20.43
N GLU A 382 -11.13 -10.42 21.74
CA GLU A 382 -11.66 -9.31 22.54
C GLU A 382 -11.10 -7.96 22.07
N ILE A 383 -9.77 -7.84 21.97
CA ILE A 383 -9.11 -6.59 21.53
C ILE A 383 -9.45 -6.27 20.07
N THR A 384 -9.53 -7.27 19.19
CA THR A 384 -10.02 -7.08 17.82
C THR A 384 -11.42 -6.47 17.82
N LEU A 385 -12.33 -6.99 18.63
CA LEU A 385 -13.70 -6.48 18.73
C LEU A 385 -13.73 -5.05 19.25
N GLU A 386 -13.00 -4.75 20.33
CA GLU A 386 -12.86 -3.41 20.91
C GLU A 386 -12.40 -2.41 19.84
N ASN A 387 -11.33 -2.72 19.11
CA ASN A 387 -10.80 -1.83 18.08
C ASN A 387 -11.77 -1.59 16.93
N ILE A 388 -12.32 -2.64 16.32
CA ILE A 388 -13.24 -2.45 15.19
C ILE A 388 -14.52 -1.71 15.61
N THR A 389 -14.90 -1.77 16.90
CA THR A 389 -16.05 -1.08 17.48
C THR A 389 -15.72 0.31 18.04
N GLY A 390 -14.50 0.82 17.85
CA GLY A 390 -14.12 2.18 18.24
C GLY A 390 -13.78 2.35 19.73
N HIS A 391 -13.51 1.24 20.42
CA HIS A 391 -13.01 1.20 21.80
C HIS A 391 -11.49 0.95 21.86
N GLY A 392 -10.80 1.01 20.72
CA GLY A 392 -9.34 1.05 20.66
C GLY A 392 -8.78 2.29 21.36
N ILE A 393 -7.53 2.20 21.82
CA ILE A 393 -6.90 3.27 22.61
C ILE A 393 -6.04 4.20 21.76
N ASP A 394 -5.45 3.72 20.68
CA ASP A 394 -4.37 4.41 19.97
C ASP A 394 -4.84 5.71 19.32
N ASN A 395 -5.96 5.68 18.58
CA ASN A 395 -6.54 6.89 18.01
C ASN A 395 -6.94 7.92 19.07
N HIS A 396 -7.50 7.47 20.19
CA HIS A 396 -7.91 8.34 21.29
C HIS A 396 -6.69 9.00 21.95
N LEU A 397 -5.67 8.23 22.29
CA LEU A 397 -4.43 8.75 22.89
C LEU A 397 -3.69 9.69 21.93
N CYS A 398 -3.66 9.38 20.63
CA CYS A 398 -3.10 10.26 19.60
C CYS A 398 -3.87 11.60 19.53
N ALA A 399 -5.20 11.57 19.54
CA ALA A 399 -6.02 12.78 19.56
C ALA A 399 -5.76 13.64 20.81
N LEU A 400 -5.68 13.01 21.99
CA LEU A 400 -5.36 13.72 23.23
C LEU A 400 -3.96 14.35 23.19
N LYS A 401 -2.96 13.67 22.60
CA LYS A 401 -1.62 14.24 22.43
C LYS A 401 -1.64 15.47 21.51
N LEU A 402 -2.33 15.37 20.37
CA LEU A 402 -2.43 16.46 19.41
C LEU A 402 -3.13 17.69 20.01
N LEU A 403 -4.24 17.48 20.72
CA LEU A 403 -4.96 18.54 21.41
C LEU A 403 -4.09 19.17 22.51
N ALA A 404 -3.39 18.37 23.31
CA ALA A 404 -2.49 18.90 24.32
C ALA A 404 -1.34 19.72 23.71
N ASP A 405 -0.79 19.31 22.56
CA ASP A 405 0.25 20.08 21.88
C ASP A 405 -0.27 21.39 21.29
N GLU A 406 -1.51 21.41 20.81
CA GLU A 406 -2.20 22.62 20.35
C GLU A 406 -2.44 23.59 21.52
N GLU A 407 -3.00 23.11 22.62
CA GLU A 407 -3.24 23.92 23.82
C GLU A 407 -1.95 24.47 24.44
N VAL A 408 -0.84 23.74 24.39
CA VAL A 408 0.48 24.26 24.80
C VAL A 408 0.95 25.37 23.87
N LYS A 409 0.80 25.22 22.55
CA LYS A 409 1.17 26.26 21.58
C LYS A 409 0.34 27.52 21.73
N GLU A 410 -0.93 27.39 22.08
CA GLU A 410 -1.84 28.50 22.33
C GLU A 410 -1.66 29.13 23.73
N GLY A 411 -0.85 28.52 24.60
CA GLY A 411 -0.62 28.98 25.97
C GLY A 411 -1.76 28.67 26.95
N LEU A 412 -2.69 27.79 26.56
CA LEU A 412 -3.78 27.30 27.41
C LEU A 412 -3.28 26.26 28.43
N LEU A 413 -2.31 25.44 28.01
CA LEU A 413 -1.58 24.54 28.90
C LEU A 413 -0.15 25.04 29.13
N PRO A 414 0.38 24.98 30.36
CA PRO A 414 1.74 25.45 30.65
C PRO A 414 2.83 24.53 30.06
N LYS A 415 2.53 23.24 29.89
CA LYS A 415 3.41 22.22 29.31
C LYS A 415 2.60 21.01 28.84
N THR A 416 3.21 20.19 27.98
CA THR A 416 2.65 18.88 27.61
C THR A 416 2.43 18.02 28.86
N PRO A 417 1.30 17.30 28.99
CA PRO A 417 1.03 16.43 30.12
C PRO A 417 2.13 15.38 30.35
N ASP A 418 2.51 15.15 31.61
CA ASP A 418 3.60 14.25 31.99
C ASP A 418 3.40 12.81 31.48
N PHE A 419 2.14 12.38 31.33
CA PHE A 419 1.77 11.11 30.70
C PHE A 419 2.42 10.91 29.31
N PHE A 420 2.48 11.96 28.49
CA PHE A 420 3.07 11.89 27.14
C PHE A 420 4.58 12.15 27.10
N LEU A 421 5.15 12.60 28.23
CA LEU A 421 6.59 12.79 28.41
C LEU A 421 7.26 11.53 28.97
N ASP A 422 6.48 10.58 29.49
CA ASP A 422 6.97 9.31 29.99
C ASP A 422 7.66 8.50 28.86
N PRO A 423 8.87 7.95 29.07
CA PRO A 423 9.55 7.11 28.07
C PRO A 423 8.70 5.93 27.57
N THR A 424 7.78 5.43 28.39
CA THR A 424 6.83 4.36 28.04
C THR A 424 5.91 4.77 26.89
N TRP A 425 5.53 6.06 26.77
CA TRP A 425 4.76 6.56 25.63
C TRP A 425 5.53 6.35 24.32
N THR A 426 6.82 6.69 24.31
CA THR A 426 7.68 6.52 23.13
C THR A 426 7.77 5.06 22.71
N GLU A 427 7.98 4.15 23.66
CA GLU A 427 8.04 2.71 23.34
C GLU A 427 6.67 2.14 22.95
N THR A 428 5.58 2.63 23.55
CA THR A 428 4.21 2.23 23.21
C THR A 428 3.84 2.61 21.78
N MET A 429 4.28 3.78 21.32
CA MET A 429 4.03 4.30 19.97
C MET A 429 5.11 3.90 18.95
N ARG A 430 6.14 3.18 19.38
CA ARG A 430 7.15 2.56 18.52
C ARG A 430 6.67 1.16 18.15
N PHE A 431 6.63 0.80 16.87
CA PHE A 431 6.08 -0.49 16.42
C PHE A 431 7.13 -1.34 15.69
N PRO A 432 8.00 -2.07 16.40
CA PRO A 432 8.99 -2.95 15.77
C PRO A 432 8.38 -4.14 15.02
N LEU A 433 7.10 -4.47 15.25
CA LEU A 433 6.36 -5.40 14.41
C LEU A 433 5.10 -4.71 13.91
N SER A 434 5.08 -4.34 12.63
CA SER A 434 3.93 -3.69 11.98
C SER A 434 3.28 -4.63 10.98
N THR A 435 1.99 -4.90 11.16
CA THR A 435 1.29 -5.98 10.44
C THR A 435 -0.06 -5.52 9.89
N SER A 436 -0.54 -6.23 8.87
CA SER A 436 -1.86 -5.97 8.30
C SER A 436 -2.39 -7.17 7.52
N GLN A 437 -3.63 -7.55 7.79
CA GLN A 437 -4.35 -8.51 6.95
C GLN A 437 -4.82 -7.86 5.65
N VAL A 438 -4.48 -8.49 4.51
CA VAL A 438 -5.02 -8.14 3.19
C VAL A 438 -5.42 -9.42 2.47
N THR A 439 -6.62 -9.91 2.76
CA THR A 439 -7.14 -11.11 2.10
C THR A 439 -7.72 -10.77 0.73
N THR A 440 -7.17 -11.41 -0.30
CA THR A 440 -7.68 -11.30 -1.67
C THR A 440 -8.83 -12.28 -1.93
N THR A 441 -9.62 -12.00 -2.96
CA THR A 441 -10.69 -12.90 -3.39
C THR A 441 -10.11 -14.11 -4.15
N ALA A 442 -10.92 -15.16 -4.32
CA ALA A 442 -10.54 -16.33 -5.13
C ALA A 442 -10.26 -15.97 -6.61
N SER A 443 -10.68 -14.79 -7.09
CA SER A 443 -10.37 -14.34 -8.45
C SER A 443 -8.93 -13.85 -8.61
N VAL A 444 -8.23 -13.60 -7.50
CA VAL A 444 -6.87 -13.04 -7.41
C VAL A 444 -6.12 -13.78 -6.30
N ASN A 445 -5.83 -15.05 -6.50
CA ASN A 445 -5.26 -15.96 -5.49
C ASN A 445 -3.73 -15.87 -5.35
N ASP A 446 -3.04 -15.22 -6.28
CA ASP A 446 -1.58 -15.06 -6.35
C ASP A 446 -1.10 -13.62 -6.08
N ALA A 447 -1.97 -12.76 -5.56
CA ALA A 447 -1.61 -11.40 -5.18
C ALA A 447 -1.37 -11.29 -3.67
N TYR A 448 -0.43 -10.41 -3.32
CA TYR A 448 -0.15 -10.03 -1.95
C TYR A 448 0.20 -8.55 -1.91
N LEU A 449 0.01 -7.94 -0.74
CA LEU A 449 0.45 -6.58 -0.45
C LEU A 449 1.81 -6.67 0.27
N CYS A 450 2.68 -5.67 0.13
CA CYS A 450 3.91 -5.56 0.90
C CYS A 450 4.24 -4.08 1.18
N TYR A 451 5.07 -3.86 2.21
CA TYR A 451 5.58 -2.55 2.62
C TYR A 451 6.84 -2.73 3.47
N GLY A 452 7.61 -1.66 3.64
CA GLY A 452 8.77 -1.64 4.55
C GLY A 452 8.38 -1.54 6.03
N PRO A 453 9.32 -1.78 6.96
CA PRO A 453 9.10 -1.56 8.38
C PRO A 453 8.85 -0.07 8.71
N VAL A 454 8.13 0.19 9.80
CA VAL A 454 7.86 1.56 10.29
C VAL A 454 8.93 2.11 11.23
N VAL A 455 9.87 1.26 11.65
CA VAL A 455 11.07 1.61 12.44
C VAL A 455 12.28 0.88 11.88
N LYS A 456 13.49 1.46 12.03
CA LYS A 456 14.72 0.93 11.41
C LYS A 456 15.05 -0.50 11.84
N ASP A 457 14.76 -0.83 13.09
CA ASP A 457 15.05 -2.10 13.73
C ASP A 457 13.81 -2.99 13.90
N GLY A 458 12.84 -2.83 12.99
CA GLY A 458 11.60 -3.60 13.00
C GLY A 458 11.34 -4.40 11.73
N TYR A 459 10.15 -4.98 11.69
CA TYR A 459 9.61 -5.73 10.58
C TYR A 459 8.29 -5.13 10.10
N GLY A 460 8.09 -5.09 8.78
CA GLY A 460 6.78 -4.98 8.17
C GLY A 460 6.30 -6.38 7.78
N CYS A 461 5.06 -6.76 8.06
CA CYS A 461 4.55 -8.08 7.68
C CYS A 461 3.06 -8.03 7.34
N SER A 462 2.77 -7.92 6.06
CA SER A 462 1.43 -8.16 5.52
C SER A 462 1.19 -9.65 5.30
N TYR A 463 -0.07 -10.07 5.41
CA TYR A 463 -0.46 -11.45 5.16
C TYR A 463 -1.81 -11.57 4.45
N ASN A 464 -1.91 -12.56 3.59
CA ASN A 464 -3.09 -12.90 2.80
C ASN A 464 -3.55 -14.33 3.15
N ILE A 465 -4.64 -14.42 3.90
CA ILE A 465 -5.21 -15.71 4.33
C ILE A 465 -6.16 -16.25 3.25
N GLN A 466 -5.71 -17.30 2.56
CA GLN A 466 -6.48 -18.04 1.56
C GLN A 466 -7.22 -19.25 2.18
N GLN A 467 -7.96 -19.99 1.37
CA GLN A 467 -8.74 -21.14 1.83
C GLN A 467 -7.85 -22.25 2.43
N HIS A 468 -6.78 -22.60 1.71
CA HIS A 468 -5.84 -23.68 2.06
C HIS A 468 -4.38 -23.22 2.15
N SER A 469 -4.13 -21.92 2.09
CA SER A 469 -2.78 -21.37 2.22
C SER A 469 -2.78 -20.00 2.90
N ILE A 470 -1.61 -19.53 3.30
CA ILE A 470 -1.38 -18.21 3.86
C ILE A 470 -0.13 -17.64 3.20
N ILE A 471 -0.23 -16.46 2.59
CA ILE A 471 0.92 -15.77 1.98
C ILE A 471 1.36 -14.67 2.95
N PHE A 472 2.60 -14.71 3.43
CA PHE A 472 3.22 -13.65 4.22
C PHE A 472 4.25 -12.89 3.38
N ALA A 473 4.41 -11.60 3.65
CA ALA A 473 5.43 -10.77 3.02
C ALA A 473 6.23 -9.98 4.07
N PRO A 474 7.07 -10.65 4.88
CA PRO A 474 7.89 -9.97 5.87
C PRO A 474 9.00 -9.17 5.21
N SER A 475 9.24 -7.96 5.71
CA SER A 475 10.30 -7.04 5.31
C SER A 475 11.13 -6.58 6.51
N SER A 476 12.38 -6.19 6.26
CA SER A 476 13.27 -5.56 7.23
C SER A 476 14.24 -4.61 6.52
N PHE A 477 15.01 -3.81 7.26
CA PHE A 477 16.14 -3.08 6.70
C PHE A 477 17.44 -3.87 6.86
N LYS A 478 18.27 -3.93 5.82
CA LYS A 478 19.56 -4.68 5.81
C LYS A 478 20.57 -4.05 6.76
N SER A 479 20.50 -2.73 6.92
CA SER A 479 21.37 -1.93 7.79
C SER A 479 21.15 -2.22 9.28
N SER A 480 20.03 -2.81 9.67
CA SER A 480 19.72 -3.12 11.06
C SER A 480 20.26 -4.49 11.48
N PRO A 481 21.23 -4.54 12.43
CA PRO A 481 21.72 -5.82 12.97
C PRO A 481 20.69 -6.51 13.88
N ALA A 482 19.66 -5.78 14.34
CA ALA A 482 18.62 -6.32 15.20
C ALA A 482 17.58 -7.15 14.43
N THR A 483 17.58 -7.10 13.09
CA THR A 483 16.58 -7.78 12.28
C THR A 483 17.20 -8.81 11.33
N ASN A 484 16.59 -9.98 11.27
CA ASN A 484 16.86 -11.00 10.26
C ASN A 484 15.54 -11.52 9.68
N VAL A 485 15.15 -11.02 8.51
CA VAL A 485 13.87 -11.37 7.86
C VAL A 485 13.80 -12.81 7.38
N GLU A 486 14.93 -13.41 6.99
CA GLU A 486 14.99 -14.81 6.58
C GLU A 486 14.76 -15.74 7.77
N GLN A 487 15.41 -15.44 8.90
CA GLN A 487 15.19 -16.21 10.12
C GLN A 487 13.79 -15.98 10.69
N PHE A 488 13.26 -14.76 10.63
CA PHE A 488 11.88 -14.48 11.03
C PHE A 488 10.88 -15.30 10.20
N LYS A 489 11.07 -15.36 8.88
CA LYS A 489 10.29 -16.22 7.98
C LYS A 489 10.33 -17.70 8.40
N ARG A 490 11.50 -18.24 8.77
CA ARG A 490 11.60 -19.64 9.25
C ARG A 490 10.86 -19.83 10.57
N CYS A 491 11.04 -18.92 11.51
CA CYS A 491 10.31 -18.96 12.79
C CYS A 491 8.79 -18.84 12.61
N LEU A 492 8.29 -18.19 11.56
CA LEU A 492 6.87 -18.19 11.21
C LEU A 492 6.40 -19.59 10.81
N VAL A 493 7.13 -20.29 9.95
CA VAL A 493 6.80 -21.68 9.55
C VAL A 493 6.76 -22.58 10.78
N ASP A 494 7.83 -22.58 11.58
CA ASP A 494 7.91 -23.39 12.81
C ASP A 494 6.74 -23.08 13.77
N SER A 495 6.37 -21.80 13.89
CA SER A 495 5.27 -21.37 14.75
C SER A 495 3.91 -21.85 14.24
N LEU A 496 3.68 -21.81 12.92
CA LEU A 496 2.44 -22.32 12.31
C LEU A 496 2.29 -23.83 12.53
N HIS A 497 3.36 -24.61 12.33
CA HIS A 497 3.37 -26.05 12.60
C HIS A 497 3.14 -26.38 14.07
N ASP A 498 3.84 -25.68 14.97
CA ASP A 498 3.73 -25.93 16.41
C ASP A 498 2.32 -25.59 16.92
N ILE A 499 1.68 -24.54 16.41
CA ILE A 499 0.28 -24.22 16.75
C ILE A 499 -0.66 -25.27 16.14
N GLN A 500 -0.44 -25.69 14.89
CA GLN A 500 -1.23 -26.75 14.26
C GLN A 500 -1.22 -28.04 15.10
N ALA A 501 -0.03 -28.49 15.54
CA ALA A 501 0.13 -29.65 16.40
C ALA A 501 -0.56 -29.49 17.76
N LEU A 502 -0.60 -28.26 18.28
CA LEU A 502 -1.27 -27.94 19.53
C LEU A 502 -2.80 -28.07 19.44
N VAL A 503 -3.40 -27.75 18.28
CA VAL A 503 -4.87 -27.66 18.11
C VAL A 503 -5.52 -28.86 17.42
N THR A 504 -4.75 -29.82 16.89
CA THR A 504 -5.24 -30.94 16.06
C THR A 504 -5.53 -32.25 16.78
N GLN A 505 -5.29 -32.35 18.10
CA GLN A 505 -5.60 -33.56 18.85
C GLN A 505 -6.23 -33.22 20.18
#